data_AF-A0A3S3QV80-F1
#
_entry.id   AF-A0A3S3QV80-F1
#
_cell.length_a   1.000
_cell.length_b   1.000
_cell.length_c   1.000
_cell.angle_alpha   90.00
_cell.angle_beta   90.00
_cell.angle_gamma   90.00
#
_symmetry.space_group_name_H-M   'P 1'
#
loop_
_entity.id
_entity.type
_entity.pdbx_description
1 polymer ?
#
loop_
_entity_poly.entity_id
_entity_poly.type
_entity_poly.pdbx_seq_one_letter_code
_entity_poly.pdbx_strand_id
1 'polypeptide(L)'
;MRKVLVRSMVMAAMLTAVSGCNSYSALQPNSSSYLSAQTLALGINQVPAALAETYSHQLGFNRYTKVKAPNGKAIHIIAQDKLSDNQIVRARSVLEHFLTPYPGSEYGADKTAVANMMTENNATLLLLNGSDDGSNRAAELDGQPLYQSEIQVEGHRWYIEQNYEHRDATFEEILHLVHDTGIGVDQYELFYGALPAYQAEIRNAQVSALASNLWGVGSQAWIQELCAENSLSQEYLAAVVDSYYGLWGAWSESSSYGMWGLYVAKNRSEIMSEDKLGAQLMDNKFFHPYLTYNARMDEGFSGDFSLRIDPSKPYTHHSQYLKDVTLTGSHDSNVVVNELDNNITGNHGFNKVIFSGEFAQYRISRKQEGNVVISDLVDNRDGVNTLNKIEQLVFADKILSL
;
A
#
# COMPACT_ATOMS: atom_id res chain seq x y z
N MET A 1 -21.82 -12.50 15.48
CA MET A 1 -21.01 -11.48 14.80
C MET A 1 -21.78 -10.17 14.86
N ARG A 2 -21.51 -9.35 15.88
CA ARG A 2 -22.00 -7.97 15.94
C ARG A 2 -21.06 -7.13 15.10
N LYS A 3 -21.64 -6.34 14.20
CA LYS A 3 -20.97 -5.39 13.32
C LYS A 3 -20.02 -4.50 14.12
N VAL A 4 -18.78 -4.39 13.64
CA VAL A 4 -17.94 -3.22 13.86
C VAL A 4 -17.54 -2.81 12.44
N LEU A 5 -18.38 -1.96 11.83
CA LEU A 5 -17.89 -1.10 10.77
C LEU A 5 -16.97 -0.12 11.48
N VAL A 6 -15.66 -0.22 11.26
CA VAL A 6 -14.76 0.89 11.56
C VAL A 6 -15.20 2.01 10.64
N ARG A 7 -15.88 3.02 11.21
CA ARG A 7 -16.14 4.24 10.47
C ARG A 7 -14.85 5.04 10.53
N SER A 8 -13.96 4.80 9.57
CA SER A 8 -12.89 5.74 9.29
C SER A 8 -13.54 6.99 8.71
N MET A 9 -14.10 7.86 9.55
CA MET A 9 -14.60 9.17 9.12
C MET A 9 -13.37 10.04 8.80
N VAL A 10 -12.89 9.95 7.56
CA VAL A 10 -11.90 10.89 7.06
C VAL A 10 -12.63 12.21 6.81
N MET A 11 -12.24 13.23 7.57
CA MET A 11 -12.80 14.57 7.50
C MET A 11 -12.46 15.22 6.15
N ALA A 12 -13.30 15.04 5.13
CA ALA A 12 -13.22 15.77 3.87
C ALA A 12 -13.84 17.18 4.02
N ALA A 13 -13.06 18.20 3.72
CA ALA A 13 -13.45 19.61 3.78
C ALA A 13 -14.55 19.96 2.75
N MET A 14 -15.49 20.81 3.17
CA MET A 14 -16.65 21.30 2.41
C MET A 14 -16.28 22.07 1.13
N LEU A 15 -17.03 21.87 0.04
CA LEU A 15 -17.36 22.92 -0.94
C LEU A 15 -18.69 22.65 -1.67
N THR A 16 -19.36 23.76 -2.00
CA THR A 16 -20.80 23.96 -2.20
C THR A 16 -21.37 23.49 -3.55
N ALA A 17 -22.62 23.02 -3.51
CA ALA A 17 -23.46 22.66 -4.64
C ALA A 17 -23.93 23.85 -5.49
N VAL A 18 -23.97 23.65 -6.82
CA VAL A 18 -24.89 24.36 -7.71
C VAL A 18 -25.57 23.33 -8.62
N SER A 19 -26.89 23.26 -8.52
CA SER A 19 -27.74 22.39 -9.33
C SER A 19 -27.91 22.93 -10.76
N GLY A 20 -27.87 22.03 -11.74
CA GLY A 20 -28.30 22.29 -13.11
C GLY A 20 -28.81 21.00 -13.74
N CYS A 21 -30.13 20.82 -13.78
CA CYS A 21 -30.78 19.72 -14.49
C CYS A 21 -30.67 19.94 -16.00
N ASN A 22 -30.24 18.91 -16.75
CA ASN A 22 -30.69 18.72 -18.13
C ASN A 22 -30.64 17.24 -18.49
N SER A 23 -31.82 16.69 -18.79
CA SER A 23 -32.05 15.32 -19.21
C SER A 23 -31.63 15.13 -20.68
N TYR A 24 -30.58 14.37 -20.92
CA TYR A 24 -30.30 13.76 -22.21
C TYR A 24 -30.46 12.25 -22.10
N SER A 25 -31.36 11.71 -22.90
CA SER A 25 -31.64 10.29 -23.09
C SER A 25 -30.39 9.58 -23.59
N ALA A 26 -29.71 8.87 -22.68
CA ALA A 26 -28.56 8.02 -23.03
C ALA A 26 -29.04 6.73 -23.69
N LEU A 27 -28.53 6.47 -24.89
CA LEU A 27 -28.57 5.19 -25.57
C LEU A 27 -28.03 4.10 -24.63
N GLN A 28 -28.72 2.95 -24.57
CA GLN A 28 -28.30 1.81 -23.78
C GLN A 28 -26.86 1.38 -24.16
N PRO A 29 -25.93 1.25 -23.21
CA PRO A 29 -24.62 0.72 -23.49
C PRO A 29 -24.73 -0.80 -23.71
N ASN A 30 -24.11 -1.25 -24.80
CA ASN A 30 -23.93 -2.65 -25.16
C ASN A 30 -23.41 -3.50 -24.00
N SER A 31 -24.13 -4.59 -23.72
CA SER A 31 -23.80 -5.63 -22.77
C SER A 31 -22.70 -6.57 -23.30
N SER A 32 -21.43 -6.23 -23.14
CA SER A 32 -20.34 -7.22 -23.21
C SER A 32 -19.57 -7.25 -21.89
N SER A 33 -20.06 -8.09 -20.98
CA SER A 33 -19.65 -8.25 -19.58
C SER A 33 -18.35 -9.04 -19.39
N TYR A 34 -17.38 -9.00 -20.30
CA TYR A 34 -16.16 -9.80 -20.21
C TYR A 34 -14.92 -8.93 -19.95
N LEU A 35 -14.17 -9.27 -18.91
CA LEU A 35 -12.86 -8.67 -18.63
C LEU A 35 -11.88 -8.96 -19.77
N SER A 36 -10.96 -8.03 -20.01
CA SER A 36 -9.92 -8.19 -21.04
C SER A 36 -8.96 -9.34 -20.69
N ALA A 37 -8.28 -9.89 -21.71
CA ALA A 37 -7.25 -10.90 -21.49
C ALA A 37 -6.10 -10.38 -20.61
N GLN A 38 -5.78 -9.08 -20.74
CA GLN A 38 -4.76 -8.39 -19.94
C GLN A 38 -5.19 -8.33 -18.47
N THR A 39 -6.44 -7.96 -18.18
CA THR A 39 -7.02 -7.93 -16.83
C THR A 39 -6.99 -9.33 -16.19
N LEU A 40 -7.42 -10.35 -16.95
CA LEU A 40 -7.39 -11.75 -16.48
C LEU A 40 -5.97 -12.24 -16.18
N ALA A 41 -4.98 -11.86 -17.00
CA ALA A 41 -3.57 -12.20 -16.78
C ALA A 41 -2.99 -11.58 -15.50
N LEU A 42 -3.58 -10.50 -14.98
CA LEU A 42 -3.23 -9.90 -13.70
C LEU A 42 -3.90 -10.62 -12.50
N GLY A 43 -4.63 -11.71 -12.73
CA GLY A 43 -5.39 -12.42 -11.69
C GLY A 43 -6.62 -11.66 -11.21
N ILE A 44 -7.13 -10.73 -12.01
CA ILE A 44 -8.39 -10.03 -11.79
C ILE A 44 -9.47 -10.75 -12.59
N ASN A 45 -10.48 -11.26 -11.90
CA ASN A 45 -11.52 -12.13 -12.45
C ASN A 45 -12.90 -11.49 -12.27
N GLN A 46 -13.92 -12.09 -12.88
CA GLN A 46 -15.31 -11.75 -12.60
C GLN A 46 -15.66 -12.04 -11.14
N VAL A 47 -16.61 -11.28 -10.58
CA VAL A 47 -17.15 -11.56 -9.23
C VAL A 47 -17.74 -12.97 -9.19
N PRO A 48 -17.28 -13.85 -8.28
CA PRO A 48 -17.83 -15.21 -8.15
C PRO A 48 -19.33 -15.19 -7.86
N ALA A 49 -20.07 -16.14 -8.44
CA ALA A 49 -21.53 -16.23 -8.26
C ALA A 49 -21.96 -16.29 -6.78
N ALA A 50 -21.17 -16.96 -5.93
CA ALA A 50 -21.43 -17.04 -4.49
C ALA A 50 -21.28 -15.70 -3.74
N LEU A 51 -20.58 -14.72 -4.32
CA LEU A 51 -20.37 -13.39 -3.77
C LEU A 51 -21.28 -12.34 -4.43
N ALA A 52 -21.76 -12.62 -5.65
CA ALA A 52 -22.52 -11.68 -6.47
C ALA A 52 -23.89 -11.28 -5.89
N GLU A 53 -24.44 -12.04 -4.94
CA GLU A 53 -25.67 -11.65 -4.22
C GLU A 53 -25.43 -10.44 -3.32
N THR A 54 -24.30 -10.40 -2.61
CA THR A 54 -23.91 -9.27 -1.74
C THR A 54 -23.22 -8.18 -2.54
N TYR A 55 -22.21 -8.56 -3.33
CA TYR A 55 -21.37 -7.66 -4.10
C TYR A 55 -21.83 -7.64 -5.55
N SER A 56 -23.02 -7.08 -5.74
CA SER A 56 -23.75 -7.17 -7.01
C SER A 56 -23.29 -6.16 -8.06
N HIS A 57 -23.57 -6.47 -9.33
CA HIS A 57 -23.35 -5.54 -10.45
C HIS A 57 -24.20 -4.25 -10.31
N GLN A 58 -25.34 -4.30 -9.62
CA GLN A 58 -26.17 -3.13 -9.31
C GLN A 58 -25.47 -2.16 -8.35
N LEU A 59 -24.58 -2.66 -7.50
CA LEU A 59 -23.68 -1.88 -6.67
C LEU A 59 -22.34 -1.58 -7.36
N GLY A 60 -22.25 -1.81 -8.68
CA GLY A 60 -21.06 -1.49 -9.48
C GLY A 60 -19.91 -2.48 -9.36
N PHE A 61 -20.02 -3.56 -8.57
CA PHE A 61 -18.97 -4.57 -8.46
C PHE A 61 -18.91 -5.43 -9.71
N ASN A 62 -17.74 -5.48 -10.35
CA ASN A 62 -17.51 -6.25 -11.57
C ASN A 62 -16.19 -7.01 -11.59
N ARG A 63 -15.30 -6.77 -10.61
CA ARG A 63 -13.96 -7.37 -10.57
C ARG A 63 -13.68 -7.98 -9.20
N TYR A 64 -12.93 -9.06 -9.22
CA TYR A 64 -12.58 -9.85 -8.06
C TYR A 64 -11.13 -10.31 -8.15
N THR A 65 -10.41 -10.16 -7.04
CA THR A 65 -9.16 -10.84 -6.82
C THR A 65 -9.07 -11.34 -5.39
N LYS A 66 -7.97 -11.98 -5.04
CA LYS A 66 -7.80 -12.57 -3.71
C LYS A 66 -6.34 -12.74 -3.35
N VAL A 67 -6.08 -12.79 -2.05
CA VAL A 67 -4.88 -13.42 -1.50
C VAL A 67 -5.28 -14.79 -0.98
N LYS A 68 -4.52 -15.83 -1.33
CA LYS A 68 -4.78 -17.20 -0.87
C LYS A 68 -4.01 -17.46 0.41
N ALA A 69 -4.71 -17.71 1.51
CA ALA A 69 -4.08 -18.05 2.78
C ALA A 69 -3.51 -19.49 2.75
N PRO A 70 -2.56 -19.84 3.64
CA PRO A 70 -1.96 -21.17 3.67
C PRO A 70 -2.95 -22.33 3.89
N ASN A 71 -4.08 -22.09 4.57
CA ASN A 71 -5.18 -23.06 4.70
C ASN A 71 -5.96 -23.31 3.39
N GLY A 72 -5.60 -22.63 2.30
CA GLY A 72 -6.19 -22.78 0.98
C GLY A 72 -7.40 -21.90 0.70
N LYS A 73 -7.92 -21.18 1.72
CA LYS A 73 -9.07 -20.26 1.60
C LYS A 73 -8.63 -18.89 1.08
N ALA A 74 -9.61 -18.06 0.72
CA ALA A 74 -9.38 -16.75 0.13
C ALA A 74 -9.62 -15.65 1.15
N ILE A 75 -8.74 -14.65 1.17
CA ILE A 75 -9.03 -13.30 1.65
C ILE A 75 -9.55 -12.54 0.42
N HIS A 76 -10.78 -12.06 0.50
CA HIS A 76 -11.50 -11.54 -0.66
C HIS A 76 -11.14 -10.08 -0.94
N ILE A 77 -10.95 -9.74 -2.22
CA ILE A 77 -10.81 -8.35 -2.67
C ILE A 77 -11.79 -8.16 -3.83
N ILE A 78 -12.75 -7.25 -3.66
CA ILE A 78 -13.87 -7.08 -4.60
C ILE A 78 -13.93 -5.62 -5.01
N ALA A 79 -13.94 -5.35 -6.31
CA ALA A 79 -13.74 -4.03 -6.86
C ALA A 79 -14.92 -3.56 -7.72
N GLN A 80 -15.26 -2.29 -7.54
CA GLN A 80 -16.18 -1.58 -8.42
C GLN A 80 -15.52 -1.23 -9.77
N ASP A 81 -16.35 -0.82 -10.72
CA ASP A 81 -16.02 -0.73 -12.14
C ASP A 81 -15.13 0.46 -12.57
N LYS A 82 -14.85 1.44 -11.70
CA LYS A 82 -14.01 2.61 -12.07
C LYS A 82 -12.55 2.50 -11.62
N LEU A 83 -12.21 1.56 -10.74
CA LEU A 83 -10.81 1.35 -10.36
C LEU A 83 -9.97 0.94 -11.57
N SER A 84 -8.70 1.34 -11.63
CA SER A 84 -7.79 0.79 -12.62
C SER A 84 -7.32 -0.61 -12.21
N ASP A 85 -6.89 -1.42 -13.18
CA ASP A 85 -6.30 -2.73 -12.87
C ASP A 85 -5.05 -2.59 -11.98
N ASN A 86 -4.29 -1.49 -12.14
CA ASN A 86 -3.13 -1.20 -11.28
C ASN A 86 -3.50 -0.89 -9.84
N GLN A 87 -4.62 -0.20 -9.60
CA GLN A 87 -5.10 0.03 -8.23
C GLN A 87 -5.51 -1.29 -7.56
N ILE A 88 -6.18 -2.18 -8.29
CA ILE A 88 -6.57 -3.50 -7.78
C ILE A 88 -5.33 -4.36 -7.50
N VAL A 89 -4.35 -4.36 -8.39
CA VAL A 89 -3.08 -5.07 -8.19
C VAL A 89 -2.31 -4.50 -7.01
N ARG A 90 -2.18 -3.17 -6.88
CA ARG A 90 -1.50 -2.51 -5.76
C ARG A 90 -2.14 -2.89 -4.42
N ALA A 91 -3.47 -2.80 -4.32
CA ALA A 91 -4.17 -3.19 -3.10
C ALA A 91 -3.90 -4.66 -2.73
N ARG A 92 -3.95 -5.58 -3.70
CA ARG A 92 -3.59 -6.98 -3.45
C ARG A 92 -2.13 -7.13 -3.00
N SER A 93 -1.21 -6.42 -3.66
CA SER A 93 0.23 -6.44 -3.36
C SER A 93 0.55 -5.93 -1.95
N VAL A 94 -0.10 -4.87 -1.49
CA VAL A 94 0.07 -4.35 -0.12
C VAL A 94 -0.45 -5.34 0.92
N LEU A 95 -1.58 -6.00 0.66
CA LEU A 95 -2.06 -7.09 1.53
C LEU A 95 -1.08 -8.27 1.57
N GLU A 96 -0.55 -8.68 0.42
CA GLU A 96 0.49 -9.72 0.34
C GLU A 96 1.75 -9.32 1.11
N HIS A 97 2.12 -8.03 1.07
CA HIS A 97 3.25 -7.51 1.83
C HIS A 97 3.06 -7.65 3.34
N PHE A 98 1.91 -7.21 3.87
CA PHE A 98 1.64 -7.37 5.30
C PHE A 98 1.62 -8.83 5.74
N LEU A 99 1.27 -9.76 4.85
CA LEU A 99 1.24 -11.20 5.11
C LEU A 99 2.53 -11.94 4.72
N THR A 100 3.52 -11.26 4.13
CA THR A 100 4.81 -11.85 3.81
C THR A 100 5.58 -12.11 5.11
N PRO A 101 6.05 -13.35 5.36
CA PRO A 101 6.86 -13.66 6.53
C PRO A 101 8.11 -12.79 6.61
N TYR A 102 8.47 -12.37 7.82
CA TYR A 102 9.71 -11.64 8.14
C TYR A 102 10.59 -12.51 9.05
N PRO A 103 11.39 -13.44 8.48
CA PRO A 103 12.18 -14.38 9.26
C PRO A 103 13.08 -13.68 10.29
N GLY A 104 13.07 -14.18 11.52
CA GLY A 104 13.82 -13.61 12.64
C GLY A 104 13.08 -12.55 13.46
N SER A 105 11.92 -12.08 13.00
CA SER A 105 11.05 -11.17 13.77
C SER A 105 10.18 -11.91 14.78
N GLU A 106 9.78 -11.21 15.85
CA GLU A 106 9.09 -11.82 17.00
C GLU A 106 7.68 -12.33 16.67
N TYR A 107 6.90 -11.54 15.92
CA TYR A 107 5.51 -11.83 15.55
C TYR A 107 5.32 -11.99 14.05
N GLY A 108 6.32 -11.65 13.23
CA GLY A 108 6.26 -11.72 11.78
C GLY A 108 7.00 -12.91 11.15
N ALA A 109 7.78 -13.70 11.92
CA ALA A 109 8.59 -14.79 11.36
C ALA A 109 7.77 -15.84 10.60
N ASP A 110 6.56 -16.12 11.07
CA ASP A 110 5.56 -16.92 10.37
C ASP A 110 4.18 -16.27 10.53
N LYS A 111 3.61 -15.79 9.42
CA LYS A 111 2.30 -15.12 9.39
C LYS A 111 1.16 -16.05 8.97
N THR A 112 1.42 -17.36 8.94
CA THR A 112 0.42 -18.37 8.55
C THR A 112 -0.84 -18.31 9.41
N ALA A 113 -0.69 -18.22 10.74
CA ALA A 113 -1.82 -18.15 11.65
C ALA A 113 -2.65 -16.87 11.42
N VAL A 114 -1.99 -15.72 11.20
CA VAL A 114 -2.65 -14.45 10.89
C VAL A 114 -3.46 -14.56 9.59
N ALA A 115 -2.84 -15.01 8.50
CA ALA A 115 -3.51 -15.14 7.21
C ALA A 115 -4.70 -16.14 7.26
N ASN A 116 -4.55 -17.24 7.98
CA ASN A 116 -5.62 -18.22 8.16
C ASN A 116 -6.79 -17.61 8.97
N MET A 117 -6.48 -16.89 10.04
CA MET A 117 -7.48 -16.22 10.88
C MET A 117 -8.29 -15.19 10.07
N MET A 118 -7.62 -14.42 9.19
CA MET A 118 -8.32 -13.51 8.26
C MET A 118 -9.41 -14.23 7.45
N THR A 119 -9.12 -15.43 6.92
CA THR A 119 -10.13 -16.20 6.19
C THR A 119 -11.23 -16.80 7.07
N GLU A 120 -10.93 -17.11 8.34
CA GLU A 120 -11.91 -17.63 9.30
C GLU A 120 -12.88 -16.53 9.75
N ASN A 121 -12.37 -15.29 9.78
CA ASN A 121 -13.11 -14.07 10.06
C ASN A 121 -13.74 -13.44 8.80
N ASN A 122 -13.76 -14.14 7.65
CA ASN A 122 -14.36 -13.68 6.39
C ASN A 122 -13.82 -12.34 5.86
N ALA A 123 -12.53 -12.09 6.05
CA ALA A 123 -11.86 -10.87 5.61
C ALA A 123 -12.17 -10.53 4.14
N THR A 124 -12.74 -9.34 3.92
CA THR A 124 -13.10 -8.80 2.61
C THR A 124 -12.67 -7.34 2.50
N LEU A 125 -11.86 -7.02 1.50
CA LEU A 125 -11.52 -5.66 1.09
C LEU A 125 -12.47 -5.21 -0.03
N LEU A 126 -13.11 -4.06 0.16
CA LEU A 126 -14.02 -3.44 -0.79
C LEU A 126 -13.30 -2.29 -1.49
N LEU A 127 -12.93 -2.49 -2.75
CA LEU A 127 -12.35 -1.43 -3.56
C LEU A 127 -13.48 -0.61 -4.19
N LEU A 128 -13.69 0.59 -3.66
CA LEU A 128 -14.85 1.42 -3.95
C LEU A 128 -14.50 2.56 -4.92
N ASN A 129 -15.44 2.93 -5.78
CA ASN A 129 -15.33 4.08 -6.67
C ASN A 129 -15.38 5.39 -5.87
N GLY A 130 -14.72 6.44 -6.37
CA GLY A 130 -14.81 7.80 -5.80
C GLY A 130 -13.92 8.01 -4.59
N SER A 131 -14.44 8.69 -3.57
CA SER A 131 -13.75 9.04 -2.32
C SER A 131 -14.68 8.74 -1.15
N ASP A 132 -14.14 8.72 0.07
CA ASP A 132 -14.96 8.62 1.28
C ASP A 132 -15.71 9.94 1.57
N ASP A 133 -16.81 10.16 0.85
CA ASP A 133 -17.68 11.34 0.97
C ASP A 133 -19.12 10.97 1.37
N GLY A 134 -19.33 9.70 1.74
CA GLY A 134 -20.64 9.14 2.08
C GLY A 134 -21.59 8.90 0.90
N SER A 135 -21.16 9.13 -0.35
CA SER A 135 -22.00 8.93 -1.53
C SER A 135 -22.05 7.47 -2.01
N ASN A 136 -21.01 6.69 -1.72
CA ASN A 136 -20.91 5.30 -2.16
C ASN A 136 -21.67 4.35 -1.24
N ARG A 137 -22.86 3.94 -1.65
CA ARG A 137 -23.75 3.05 -0.88
C ARG A 137 -23.15 1.68 -0.55
N ALA A 138 -22.10 1.25 -1.26
CA ALA A 138 -21.42 -0.01 -0.99
C ALA A 138 -20.53 0.05 0.26
N ALA A 139 -20.23 1.25 0.79
CA ALA A 139 -19.50 1.40 2.05
C ALA A 139 -20.27 0.86 3.27
N GLU A 140 -21.59 0.64 3.14
CA GLU A 140 -22.43 0.05 4.19
C GLU A 140 -22.44 -1.49 4.18
N LEU A 141 -21.75 -2.12 3.21
CA LEU A 141 -21.58 -3.58 3.17
C LEU A 141 -20.54 -4.01 4.20
N ASP A 142 -20.64 -5.26 4.65
CA ASP A 142 -19.63 -5.84 5.53
C ASP A 142 -18.30 -6.01 4.77
N GLY A 143 -17.25 -5.32 5.21
CA GLY A 143 -15.91 -5.35 4.62
C GLY A 143 -15.16 -4.05 4.90
N GLN A 144 -13.85 -4.05 4.65
CA GLN A 144 -13.01 -2.86 4.79
C GLN A 144 -13.10 -2.03 3.49
N PRO A 145 -13.61 -0.79 3.50
CA PRO A 145 -13.59 0.07 2.32
C PRO A 145 -12.17 0.59 2.05
N LEU A 146 -11.83 0.72 0.77
CA LEU A 146 -10.68 1.47 0.28
C LEU A 146 -11.08 2.12 -1.04
N TYR A 147 -11.05 3.45 -1.09
CA TYR A 147 -11.61 4.19 -2.21
C TYR A 147 -10.60 4.42 -3.33
N GLN A 148 -11.12 4.55 -4.55
CA GLN A 148 -10.37 4.82 -5.77
C GLN A 148 -9.46 6.03 -5.62
N SER A 149 -9.91 7.09 -4.96
CA SER A 149 -9.14 8.33 -4.79
C SER A 149 -8.13 8.27 -3.64
N GLU A 150 -7.99 7.11 -3.00
CA GLU A 150 -7.03 6.86 -1.91
C GLU A 150 -5.91 5.90 -2.32
N ILE A 151 -5.95 5.38 -3.56
CA ILE A 151 -4.97 4.41 -4.06
C ILE A 151 -4.03 5.09 -5.07
N GLN A 152 -2.84 5.47 -4.61
CA GLN A 152 -1.85 6.17 -5.44
C GLN A 152 -0.88 5.19 -6.13
N VAL A 153 -1.18 4.68 -7.33
CA VAL A 153 -0.30 3.75 -8.06
C VAL A 153 1.11 4.31 -8.32
N GLU A 154 2.16 3.50 -8.10
CA GLU A 154 3.55 3.87 -8.38
C GLU A 154 3.72 4.38 -9.82
N GLY A 155 4.38 5.54 -10.00
CA GLY A 155 4.57 6.15 -11.33
C GLY A 155 3.39 6.94 -11.87
N HIS A 156 2.19 6.75 -11.31
CA HIS A 156 1.07 7.63 -11.63
C HIS A 156 1.35 9.04 -11.09
N ARG A 157 0.79 10.06 -11.75
CA ARG A 157 0.99 11.47 -11.40
C ARG A 157 0.77 11.75 -9.91
N TRP A 158 -0.29 11.19 -9.32
CA TRP A 158 -0.59 11.35 -7.89
C TRP A 158 0.52 10.82 -6.98
N TYR A 159 1.08 9.65 -7.30
CA TYR A 159 2.19 9.09 -6.56
C TYR A 159 3.44 9.95 -6.71
N ILE A 160 3.72 10.46 -7.92
CA ILE A 160 4.92 11.27 -8.20
C ILE A 160 4.86 12.65 -7.53
N GLU A 161 3.71 13.32 -7.59
CA GLU A 161 3.57 14.70 -7.14
C GLU A 161 3.43 14.83 -5.62
N GLN A 162 2.82 13.86 -4.94
CA GLN A 162 2.56 13.90 -3.49
C GLN A 162 2.02 15.27 -3.04
N ASN A 163 0.92 15.73 -3.67
CA ASN A 163 0.35 17.05 -3.39
C ASN A 163 -0.56 17.08 -2.14
N TYR A 164 -0.86 15.91 -1.57
CA TYR A 164 -1.72 15.72 -0.39
C TYR A 164 -3.16 16.29 -0.51
N GLU A 165 -3.63 16.60 -1.72
CA GLU A 165 -5.08 16.86 -1.96
C GLU A 165 -5.91 15.61 -1.63
N HIS A 166 -5.33 14.43 -1.88
CA HIS A 166 -5.77 13.14 -1.39
C HIS A 166 -4.56 12.37 -0.85
N ARG A 167 -4.65 11.85 0.38
CA ARG A 167 -3.61 10.95 0.93
C ARG A 167 -3.70 9.58 0.25
N ASP A 168 -2.58 8.87 0.23
CA ASP A 168 -2.61 7.43 -0.04
C ASP A 168 -3.06 6.70 1.23
N ALA A 169 -4.28 6.15 1.25
CA ALA A 169 -4.78 5.36 2.39
C ALA A 169 -4.61 3.85 2.15
N THR A 170 -3.93 3.44 1.07
CA THR A 170 -3.80 2.02 0.71
C THR A 170 -3.19 1.19 1.85
N PHE A 171 -2.19 1.71 2.55
CA PHE A 171 -1.52 1.00 3.65
C PHE A 171 -2.39 0.97 4.90
N GLU A 172 -2.92 2.13 5.32
CA GLU A 172 -3.85 2.29 6.45
C GLU A 172 -5.06 1.35 6.34
N GLU A 173 -5.83 1.43 5.26
CA GLU A 173 -7.07 0.65 5.13
C GLU A 173 -6.80 -0.85 5.05
N ILE A 174 -5.75 -1.27 4.34
CA ILE A 174 -5.40 -2.69 4.26
C ILE A 174 -4.83 -3.18 5.60
N LEU A 175 -4.12 -2.33 6.34
CA LEU A 175 -3.68 -2.64 7.69
C LEU A 175 -4.87 -2.81 8.63
N HIS A 176 -5.90 -1.96 8.57
CA HIS A 176 -7.14 -2.16 9.33
C HIS A 176 -7.74 -3.54 9.07
N LEU A 177 -7.82 -3.96 7.81
CA LEU A 177 -8.29 -5.30 7.46
C LEU A 177 -7.42 -6.41 8.11
N VAL A 178 -6.09 -6.32 8.01
CA VAL A 178 -5.15 -7.29 8.59
C VAL A 178 -5.23 -7.30 10.12
N HIS A 179 -5.41 -6.13 10.72
CA HIS A 179 -5.48 -5.95 12.16
C HIS A 179 -6.77 -6.55 12.71
N ASP A 180 -7.92 -6.14 12.19
CA ASP A 180 -9.23 -6.54 12.69
C ASP A 180 -9.50 -8.03 12.47
N THR A 181 -9.04 -8.59 11.35
CA THR A 181 -9.41 -9.96 10.96
C THR A 181 -8.29 -10.97 11.15
N GLY A 182 -7.03 -10.54 11.31
CA GLY A 182 -5.86 -11.42 11.39
C GLY A 182 -5.12 -11.33 12.73
N ILE A 183 -4.55 -10.17 13.02
CA ILE A 183 -3.80 -9.92 14.27
C ILE A 183 -4.75 -10.04 15.47
N GLY A 184 -5.92 -9.41 15.36
CA GLY A 184 -6.96 -9.30 16.38
C GLY A 184 -6.86 -8.01 17.18
N VAL A 185 -8.02 -7.53 17.59
CA VAL A 185 -8.19 -6.36 18.45
C VAL A 185 -8.73 -6.82 19.80
N ASP A 186 -8.21 -6.25 20.87
CA ASP A 186 -8.56 -6.59 22.24
C ASP A 186 -9.85 -5.88 22.72
N GLN A 187 -10.22 -6.03 23.99
CA GLN A 187 -11.40 -5.40 24.63
C GLN A 187 -12.79 -5.83 24.11
N TYR A 188 -12.86 -6.78 23.18
CA TYR A 188 -14.07 -7.52 22.89
C TYR A 188 -14.29 -8.69 23.87
N GLU A 189 -15.52 -9.20 23.95
CA GLU A 189 -15.85 -10.38 24.77
C GLU A 189 -15.03 -11.61 24.37
N LEU A 190 -14.71 -11.72 23.08
CA LEU A 190 -13.88 -12.77 22.51
C LEU A 190 -12.79 -12.13 21.64
N PHE A 191 -11.58 -12.67 21.71
CA PHE A 191 -10.45 -12.24 20.88
C PHE A 191 -10.44 -13.01 19.56
N TYR A 192 -10.79 -12.33 18.47
CA TYR A 192 -10.87 -12.91 17.12
C TYR A 192 -9.59 -12.70 16.31
N GLY A 193 -8.44 -13.09 16.86
CA GLY A 193 -7.14 -12.89 16.22
C GLY A 193 -6.12 -13.97 16.56
N ALA A 194 -5.00 -13.92 15.84
CA ALA A 194 -3.90 -14.86 16.00
C ALA A 194 -2.80 -14.36 16.96
N LEU A 195 -2.72 -13.06 17.25
CA LEU A 195 -1.57 -12.44 17.93
C LEU A 195 -1.98 -11.56 19.13
N PRO A 196 -2.58 -12.13 20.20
CA PRO A 196 -3.01 -11.36 21.37
C PRO A 196 -1.86 -10.66 22.10
N ALA A 197 -0.66 -11.25 22.12
CA ALA A 197 0.52 -10.64 22.74
C ALA A 197 0.99 -9.39 21.98
N TYR A 198 1.03 -9.46 20.64
CA TYR A 198 1.38 -8.30 19.82
C TYR A 198 0.33 -7.19 19.94
N GLN A 199 -0.96 -7.54 19.97
CA GLN A 199 -2.02 -6.56 20.21
C GLN A 199 -1.87 -5.86 21.57
N ALA A 200 -1.42 -6.56 22.62
CA ALA A 200 -1.16 -5.94 23.91
C ALA A 200 -0.01 -4.91 23.83
N GLU A 201 1.04 -5.18 23.05
CA GLU A 201 2.11 -4.22 22.80
C GLU A 201 1.62 -3.01 21.99
N ILE A 202 0.82 -3.24 20.94
CA ILE A 202 0.19 -2.16 20.14
C ILE A 202 -0.65 -1.26 21.04
N ARG A 203 -1.49 -1.84 21.90
CA ARG A 203 -2.30 -1.05 22.83
C ARG A 203 -1.46 -0.28 23.84
N ASN A 204 -0.42 -0.90 24.40
CA ASN A 204 0.46 -0.19 25.33
C ASN A 204 1.12 1.03 24.67
N ALA A 205 1.60 0.88 23.44
CA ALA A 205 2.15 1.98 22.65
C ALA A 205 1.09 3.07 22.39
N GLN A 206 -0.10 2.68 21.93
CA GLN A 206 -1.22 3.58 21.67
C GLN A 206 -1.61 4.40 22.91
N VAL A 207 -1.76 3.75 24.07
CA VAL A 207 -2.13 4.41 25.34
C VAL A 207 -1.05 5.40 25.74
N SER A 208 0.23 5.04 25.63
CA SER A 208 1.35 5.92 25.92
C SER A 208 1.39 7.12 24.97
N ALA A 209 1.14 6.91 23.67
CA ALA A 209 1.14 7.96 22.66
C ALA A 209 0.03 8.98 22.90
N LEU A 210 -1.20 8.54 23.21
CA LEU A 210 -2.27 9.44 23.61
C LEU A 210 -1.94 10.22 24.89
N ALA A 211 -1.46 9.52 25.93
CA ALA A 211 -1.14 10.15 27.21
C ALA A 211 -0.03 11.20 27.10
N SER A 212 0.88 11.01 26.15
CA SER A 212 1.99 11.91 25.87
C SER A 212 1.70 12.92 24.76
N ASN A 213 0.48 12.93 24.21
CA ASN A 213 0.07 13.77 23.08
C ASN A 213 1.01 13.65 21.87
N LEU A 214 1.46 12.42 21.57
CA LEU A 214 2.24 12.06 20.38
C LEU A 214 1.35 11.71 19.19
N TRP A 215 0.12 11.28 19.48
CA TRP A 215 -0.89 10.93 18.48
C TRP A 215 -2.26 11.46 18.90
N GLY A 216 -3.14 11.73 17.94
CA GLY A 216 -4.46 12.33 18.19
C GLY A 216 -4.39 13.83 18.54
N VAL A 217 -3.30 14.51 18.17
CA VAL A 217 -3.03 15.89 18.57
C VAL A 217 -4.13 16.81 18.07
N GLY A 218 -4.76 17.55 18.99
CA GLY A 218 -5.81 18.53 18.65
C GLY A 218 -7.17 17.94 18.26
N SER A 219 -7.36 16.62 18.35
CA SER A 219 -8.53 15.92 17.80
C SER A 219 -9.34 15.16 18.85
N GLN A 220 -9.66 15.82 19.97
CA GLN A 220 -10.29 15.15 21.12
C GLN A 220 -11.66 14.52 20.79
N ALA A 221 -12.45 15.15 19.93
CA ALA A 221 -13.75 14.61 19.52
C ALA A 221 -13.61 13.29 18.73
N TRP A 222 -12.67 13.25 17.79
CA TRP A 222 -12.33 12.05 17.03
C TRP A 222 -11.76 10.95 17.94
N ILE A 223 -10.87 11.29 18.87
CA ILE A 223 -10.36 10.32 19.86
C ILE A 223 -11.49 9.75 20.74
N GLN A 224 -12.51 10.54 21.08
CA GLN A 224 -13.68 10.04 21.82
C GLN A 224 -14.53 9.06 20.99
N GLU A 225 -14.71 9.35 19.70
CA GLU A 225 -15.38 8.46 18.75
C GLU A 225 -14.63 7.12 18.64
N LEU A 226 -13.32 7.16 18.35
CA LEU A 226 -12.50 5.96 18.25
C LEU A 226 -12.46 5.15 19.55
N CYS A 227 -12.50 5.83 20.70
CA CYS A 227 -12.59 5.16 22.00
C CYS A 227 -13.92 4.40 22.17
N ALA A 228 -15.03 4.98 21.70
CA ALA A 228 -16.34 4.34 21.77
C ALA A 228 -16.46 3.15 20.82
N GLU A 229 -15.74 3.20 19.69
CA GLU A 229 -15.71 2.16 18.67
C GLU A 229 -14.66 1.06 18.93
N ASN A 230 -13.79 1.25 19.92
CA ASN A 230 -12.62 0.39 20.17
C ASN A 230 -11.67 0.29 18.95
N SER A 231 -11.42 1.43 18.30
CA SER A 231 -10.56 1.56 17.12
C SER A 231 -9.25 2.31 17.35
N LEU A 232 -9.02 2.83 18.57
CA LEU A 232 -7.81 3.60 18.90
C LEU A 232 -6.49 2.88 18.55
N SER A 233 -6.39 1.57 18.83
CA SER A 233 -5.17 0.79 18.54
C SER A 233 -4.90 0.68 17.05
N GLN A 234 -5.95 0.57 16.25
CA GLN A 234 -5.86 0.42 14.80
C GLN A 234 -5.39 1.72 14.17
N GLU A 235 -6.03 2.84 14.51
CA GLU A 235 -5.72 4.17 13.97
C GLU A 235 -4.32 4.66 14.39
N TYR A 236 -3.92 4.39 15.64
CA TYR A 236 -2.57 4.68 16.08
C TYR A 236 -1.53 3.85 15.31
N LEU A 237 -1.77 2.54 15.12
CA LEU A 237 -0.82 1.69 14.40
C LEU A 237 -0.69 2.13 12.93
N ALA A 238 -1.79 2.52 12.29
CA ALA A 238 -1.78 3.09 10.95
C ALA A 238 -0.92 4.37 10.88
N ALA A 239 -1.04 5.27 11.85
CA ALA A 239 -0.20 6.47 11.95
C ALA A 239 1.30 6.18 11.92
N VAL A 240 1.70 5.18 12.71
CA VAL A 240 3.09 4.72 12.79
C VAL A 240 3.52 4.10 11.47
N VAL A 241 2.70 3.22 10.89
CA VAL A 241 3.01 2.48 9.64
C VAL A 241 3.11 3.41 8.43
N ASP A 242 2.19 4.36 8.27
CA ASP A 242 2.24 5.34 7.18
C ASP A 242 3.53 6.16 7.22
N SER A 243 3.90 6.63 8.40
CA SER A 243 5.13 7.40 8.61
C SER A 243 6.37 6.51 8.42
N TYR A 244 6.29 5.25 8.83
CA TYR A 244 7.36 4.27 8.68
C TYR A 244 7.63 3.92 7.21
N TYR A 245 6.60 3.81 6.37
CA TYR A 245 6.74 3.62 4.93
C TYR A 245 6.79 4.93 4.13
N GLY A 246 6.91 6.07 4.81
CA GLY A 246 7.25 7.35 4.22
C GLY A 246 6.11 8.06 3.48
N LEU A 247 4.86 7.67 3.71
CA LEU A 247 3.67 8.28 3.10
C LEU A 247 3.49 9.74 3.52
N TRP A 248 4.04 10.13 4.68
CA TRP A 248 3.99 11.51 5.19
C TRP A 248 5.28 12.31 5.00
N GLY A 249 6.35 11.68 4.49
CA GLY A 249 7.67 12.31 4.40
C GLY A 249 7.69 13.57 3.53
N ALA A 250 6.90 13.59 2.46
CA ALA A 250 6.80 14.69 1.51
C ALA A 250 5.84 15.81 1.94
N TRP A 251 5.02 15.61 2.99
CA TRP A 251 4.01 16.57 3.39
C TRP A 251 4.68 17.87 3.87
N SER A 252 4.37 19.00 3.25
CA SER A 252 5.14 20.24 3.45
C SER A 252 4.53 21.21 4.47
N GLU A 253 3.28 20.99 4.90
CA GLU A 253 2.61 21.88 5.85
C GLU A 253 3.09 21.68 7.30
N SER A 254 3.84 20.61 7.57
CA SER A 254 4.56 20.40 8.84
C SER A 254 5.98 19.95 8.62
N SER A 255 6.91 20.45 9.43
CA SER A 255 8.32 20.04 9.39
C SER A 255 8.59 18.70 10.06
N SER A 256 7.74 18.26 10.99
CA SER A 256 7.97 17.03 11.78
C SER A 256 6.74 16.15 12.02
N TYR A 257 5.52 16.70 11.95
CA TYR A 257 4.30 15.94 12.23
C TYR A 257 3.75 15.28 10.97
N GLY A 258 3.37 14.00 11.06
CA GLY A 258 2.63 13.26 10.04
C GLY A 258 1.12 13.36 10.24
N MET A 259 0.36 12.67 9.40
CA MET A 259 -1.11 12.60 9.47
C MET A 259 -1.80 13.95 9.66
N TRP A 260 -1.52 14.93 8.80
CA TRP A 260 -2.07 16.29 8.93
C TRP A 260 -1.86 16.95 10.30
N GLY A 261 -0.77 16.60 10.99
CA GLY A 261 -0.46 17.15 12.30
C GLY A 261 -0.95 16.28 13.47
N LEU A 262 -1.67 15.19 13.21
CA LEU A 262 -2.23 14.32 14.25
C LEU A 262 -1.17 13.43 14.91
N TYR A 263 -0.09 13.11 14.20
CA TYR A 263 0.98 12.23 14.67
C TYR A 263 2.30 12.98 14.69
N VAL A 264 3.09 12.78 15.75
CA VAL A 264 4.28 13.58 16.05
C VAL A 264 5.42 13.41 15.05
N ALA A 265 5.46 12.29 14.31
CA ALA A 265 6.51 11.94 13.37
C ALA A 265 5.98 11.81 11.92
N LYS A 266 6.81 12.16 10.93
CA LYS A 266 6.59 11.96 9.47
C LYS A 266 7.42 10.84 8.88
N ASN A 267 8.55 10.52 9.51
CA ASN A 267 9.52 9.56 8.98
C ASN A 267 10.09 8.64 10.07
N ARG A 268 10.81 7.59 9.65
CA ARG A 268 11.40 6.60 10.57
C ARG A 268 12.31 7.20 11.63
N SER A 269 13.11 8.21 11.27
CA SER A 269 14.05 8.82 12.22
C SER A 269 13.32 9.53 13.36
N GLU A 270 12.24 10.24 13.02
CA GLU A 270 11.37 10.92 13.98
C GLU A 270 10.60 9.92 14.84
N ILE A 271 10.09 8.81 14.27
CA ILE A 271 9.46 7.74 15.07
C ILE A 271 10.45 7.25 16.13
N MET A 272 11.70 6.96 15.75
CA MET A 272 12.72 6.48 16.69
C MET A 272 13.05 7.47 17.82
N SER A 273 13.08 8.78 17.52
CA SER A 273 13.41 9.80 18.52
C SER A 273 12.22 10.27 19.35
N GLU A 274 11.01 10.29 18.79
CA GLU A 274 9.84 10.99 19.34
C GLU A 274 8.75 10.03 19.83
N ASP A 275 8.60 8.85 19.22
CA ASP A 275 7.69 7.79 19.67
C ASP A 275 8.39 6.44 19.81
N LYS A 276 9.10 6.28 20.94
CA LYS A 276 9.90 5.09 21.22
C LYS A 276 9.11 3.79 21.22
N LEU A 277 7.84 3.81 21.63
CA LEU A 277 7.02 2.60 21.62
C LEU A 277 6.50 2.31 20.20
N GLY A 278 6.12 3.33 19.43
CA GLY A 278 5.89 3.20 18.00
C GLY A 278 7.10 2.62 17.25
N ALA A 279 8.31 3.09 17.57
CA ALA A 279 9.55 2.56 17.02
C ALA A 279 9.76 1.07 17.36
N GLN A 280 9.48 0.68 18.60
CA GLN A 280 9.56 -0.72 19.04
C GLN A 280 8.59 -1.62 18.29
N LEU A 281 7.39 -1.15 17.94
CA LEU A 281 6.45 -1.92 17.13
C LEU A 281 6.96 -2.19 15.70
N MET A 282 7.84 -1.33 15.18
CA MET A 282 8.41 -1.48 13.84
C MET A 282 9.75 -2.25 13.85
N ASP A 283 10.44 -2.29 14.99
CA ASP A 283 11.77 -2.90 15.10
C ASP A 283 11.69 -4.42 15.32
N ASN A 284 11.88 -5.18 14.23
CA ASN A 284 11.93 -6.66 14.24
C ASN A 284 10.74 -7.34 14.94
N LYS A 285 9.55 -6.71 14.94
CA LYS A 285 8.30 -7.27 15.49
C LYS A 285 7.48 -7.99 14.44
N PHE A 286 6.93 -7.26 13.47
CA PHE A 286 5.96 -7.81 12.50
C PHE A 286 6.17 -7.29 11.07
N PHE A 287 6.48 -6.01 10.93
CA PHE A 287 6.59 -5.32 9.64
C PHE A 287 8.00 -5.43 9.07
N HIS A 288 8.11 -5.58 7.74
CA HIS A 288 9.42 -5.55 7.08
C HIS A 288 9.93 -4.11 7.00
N PRO A 289 11.25 -3.87 7.09
CA PRO A 289 11.84 -2.54 6.88
C PRO A 289 11.84 -2.10 5.41
N TYR A 290 11.38 -2.95 4.49
CA TYR A 290 11.21 -2.66 3.08
C TYR A 290 9.91 -3.29 2.57
N LEU A 291 9.40 -2.80 1.44
CA LEU A 291 8.20 -3.30 0.79
C LEU A 291 8.54 -4.56 -0.01
N THR A 292 7.86 -5.66 0.29
CA THR A 292 8.19 -6.99 -0.24
C THR A 292 7.49 -7.30 -1.56
N TYR A 293 6.55 -6.47 -1.98
CA TYR A 293 5.82 -6.66 -3.23
C TYR A 293 6.58 -6.09 -4.43
N ASN A 294 6.28 -6.62 -5.62
CA ASN A 294 6.76 -6.04 -6.88
C ASN A 294 5.85 -4.87 -7.27
N ALA A 295 6.37 -3.64 -7.22
CA ALA A 295 5.66 -2.45 -7.63
C ALA A 295 5.46 -2.45 -9.14
N ARG A 296 4.19 -2.50 -9.57
CA ARG A 296 3.82 -2.40 -10.98
C ARG A 296 3.64 -0.94 -11.34
N MET A 297 4.60 -0.38 -12.05
CA MET A 297 4.60 1.01 -12.47
C MET A 297 3.40 1.31 -13.37
N ASP A 298 2.80 2.49 -13.21
CA ASP A 298 1.80 3.01 -14.12
C ASP A 298 2.33 3.04 -15.57
N GLU A 299 1.49 2.67 -16.53
CA GLU A 299 1.88 2.53 -17.94
C GLU A 299 2.13 3.87 -18.64
N GLY A 300 1.61 4.95 -18.06
CA GLY A 300 1.85 6.33 -18.51
C GLY A 300 3.14 6.93 -17.96
N PHE A 301 3.84 6.28 -17.02
CA PHE A 301 5.09 6.79 -16.49
C PHE A 301 6.17 6.87 -17.59
N SER A 302 6.98 7.93 -17.53
CA SER A 302 8.16 8.12 -18.38
C SER A 302 9.25 8.87 -17.61
N GLY A 303 10.52 8.61 -17.92
CA GLY A 303 11.67 9.22 -17.24
C GLY A 303 12.23 8.35 -16.10
N ASP A 304 12.89 8.98 -15.13
CA ASP A 304 13.68 8.30 -14.11
C ASP A 304 12.89 8.12 -12.80
N PHE A 305 12.39 6.90 -12.58
CA PHE A 305 11.79 6.52 -11.31
C PHE A 305 12.89 6.18 -10.30
N SER A 306 13.00 6.95 -9.23
CA SER A 306 14.04 6.74 -8.22
C SER A 306 13.54 5.84 -7.12
N LEU A 307 14.25 4.73 -6.89
CA LEU A 307 14.18 3.99 -5.64
C LEU A 307 15.09 4.62 -4.60
N ARG A 308 15.99 5.53 -4.94
CA ARG A 308 16.80 6.23 -3.94
C ARG A 308 16.07 7.46 -3.42
N ILE A 309 16.20 7.73 -2.12
CA ILE A 309 15.76 8.99 -1.52
C ILE A 309 16.43 10.18 -2.21
N ASP A 310 15.62 11.10 -2.69
CA ASP A 310 16.01 12.37 -3.29
C ASP A 310 15.01 13.43 -2.78
N PRO A 311 15.39 14.29 -1.82
CA PRO A 311 14.50 15.29 -1.25
C PRO A 311 13.88 16.26 -2.27
N SER A 312 14.41 16.34 -3.50
CA SER A 312 13.81 17.12 -4.59
C SER A 312 12.66 16.39 -5.31
N LYS A 313 12.48 15.09 -5.05
CA LYS A 313 11.46 14.21 -5.62
C LYS A 313 10.55 13.68 -4.48
N PRO A 314 9.39 14.32 -4.23
CA PRO A 314 8.50 14.00 -3.12
C PRO A 314 8.20 12.51 -2.93
N TYR A 315 7.90 11.79 -4.03
CA TYR A 315 7.57 10.36 -3.98
C TYR A 315 8.69 9.47 -3.44
N THR A 316 9.94 9.93 -3.42
CA THR A 316 11.07 9.12 -2.96
C THR A 316 11.09 8.88 -1.46
N HIS A 317 10.32 9.64 -0.69
CA HIS A 317 10.05 9.31 0.70
C HIS A 317 9.40 7.93 0.85
N HIS A 318 8.55 7.53 -0.11
CA HIS A 318 7.91 6.22 -0.16
C HIS A 318 8.75 5.22 -0.96
N SER A 319 9.11 5.57 -2.20
CA SER A 319 9.75 4.61 -3.12
C SER A 319 11.11 4.13 -2.64
N GLN A 320 11.74 4.81 -1.67
CA GLN A 320 12.96 4.32 -1.03
C GLN A 320 12.86 2.94 -0.39
N TYR A 321 11.66 2.54 0.00
CA TYR A 321 11.43 1.25 0.62
C TYR A 321 11.02 0.17 -0.38
N LEU A 322 10.80 0.52 -1.65
CA LEU A 322 10.57 -0.46 -2.71
C LEU A 322 11.89 -1.15 -3.07
N LYS A 323 11.82 -2.46 -3.32
CA LYS A 323 12.95 -3.23 -3.86
C LYS A 323 12.67 -3.82 -5.24
N ASP A 324 11.43 -4.22 -5.51
CA ASP A 324 11.09 -4.92 -6.75
C ASP A 324 10.18 -4.04 -7.61
N VAL A 325 10.50 -3.87 -8.89
CA VAL A 325 9.76 -3.01 -9.82
C VAL A 325 9.53 -3.70 -11.15
N THR A 326 8.31 -3.60 -11.68
CA THR A 326 8.00 -3.92 -13.07
C THR A 326 7.51 -2.66 -13.77
N LEU A 327 8.26 -2.20 -14.76
CA LEU A 327 7.84 -1.14 -15.66
C LEU A 327 6.76 -1.67 -16.60
N THR A 328 5.76 -0.86 -16.92
CA THR A 328 4.67 -1.26 -17.82
C THR A 328 4.41 -0.22 -18.90
N GLY A 329 3.55 -0.54 -19.87
CA GLY A 329 3.34 0.30 -21.05
C GLY A 329 4.48 0.20 -22.06
N SER A 330 4.65 1.26 -22.84
CA SER A 330 5.64 1.36 -23.93
C SER A 330 6.43 2.66 -23.93
N HIS A 331 6.30 3.48 -22.88
CA HIS A 331 7.11 4.68 -22.72
C HIS A 331 8.50 4.33 -22.21
N ASP A 332 9.49 5.15 -22.59
CA ASP A 332 10.85 5.07 -22.09
C ASP A 332 10.85 5.45 -20.60
N SER A 333 11.05 4.42 -19.77
CA SER A 333 11.03 4.51 -18.32
C SER A 333 12.29 3.87 -17.75
N ASN A 334 12.88 4.51 -16.77
CA ASN A 334 14.15 4.13 -16.18
C ASN A 334 14.00 3.96 -14.67
N VAL A 335 14.94 3.23 -14.07
CA VAL A 335 14.99 3.03 -12.61
C VAL A 335 16.34 3.47 -12.06
N VAL A 336 16.34 4.33 -11.05
CA VAL A 336 17.53 4.61 -10.22
C VAL A 336 17.49 3.68 -9.02
N VAL A 337 18.54 2.89 -8.81
CA VAL A 337 18.57 1.88 -7.73
C VAL A 337 18.86 2.48 -6.36
N ASN A 338 18.36 1.83 -5.31
CA ASN A 338 18.68 2.09 -3.91
C ASN A 338 19.69 1.07 -3.38
N GLU A 339 19.93 1.11 -2.07
CA GLU A 339 20.84 0.19 -1.36
C GLU A 339 20.33 -1.26 -1.23
N LEU A 340 19.08 -1.54 -1.60
CA LEU A 340 18.46 -2.86 -1.46
C LEU A 340 18.82 -3.78 -2.63
N ASP A 341 18.57 -5.08 -2.43
CA ASP A 341 18.63 -6.06 -3.51
C ASP A 341 17.35 -6.00 -4.34
N ASN A 342 17.46 -5.46 -5.56
CA ASN A 342 16.32 -5.16 -6.41
C ASN A 342 16.09 -6.21 -7.51
N ASN A 343 14.82 -6.51 -7.80
CA ASN A 343 14.42 -7.17 -9.05
C ASN A 343 13.69 -6.18 -9.96
N ILE A 344 14.27 -5.87 -11.11
CA ILE A 344 13.76 -4.84 -12.03
C ILE A 344 13.43 -5.49 -13.37
N THR A 345 12.18 -5.35 -13.80
CA THR A 345 11.70 -5.80 -15.11
C THR A 345 11.30 -4.59 -15.96
N GLY A 346 11.86 -4.47 -17.16
CA GLY A 346 11.51 -3.42 -18.12
C GLY A 346 10.20 -3.67 -18.87
N ASN A 347 9.77 -2.64 -19.61
CA ASN A 347 8.56 -2.61 -20.41
C ASN A 347 8.87 -2.74 -21.93
N HIS A 348 8.00 -2.24 -22.80
CA HIS A 348 8.24 -2.26 -24.25
C HIS A 348 8.96 -1.01 -24.79
N GLY A 349 9.26 -0.04 -23.92
CA GLY A 349 10.07 1.13 -24.25
C GLY A 349 11.56 0.84 -24.15
N PHE A 350 12.37 1.88 -24.24
CA PHE A 350 13.81 1.80 -23.99
C PHE A 350 14.10 2.05 -22.52
N ASN A 351 14.49 1.02 -21.79
CA ASN A 351 14.67 1.06 -20.34
C ASN A 351 16.15 1.13 -19.93
N LYS A 352 16.43 2.04 -19.00
CA LYS A 352 17.74 2.17 -18.37
C LYS A 352 17.67 1.86 -16.88
N VAL A 353 18.74 1.29 -16.35
CA VAL A 353 18.96 1.18 -14.91
C VAL A 353 20.19 2.00 -14.54
N ILE A 354 20.00 2.91 -13.58
CA ILE A 354 20.96 3.95 -13.21
C ILE A 354 21.55 3.61 -11.84
N PHE A 355 22.87 3.50 -11.81
CA PHE A 355 23.71 3.18 -10.66
C PHE A 355 24.46 4.43 -10.18
N SER A 356 24.80 4.48 -8.90
CA SER A 356 25.39 5.67 -8.28
C SER A 356 26.91 5.78 -8.44
N GLY A 357 27.58 4.66 -8.74
CA GLY A 357 29.03 4.54 -8.79
C GLY A 357 29.65 4.40 -10.16
N GLU A 358 30.97 4.34 -10.19
CA GLU A 358 31.76 4.08 -11.40
C GLU A 358 31.69 2.61 -11.82
N PHE A 359 31.76 2.33 -13.12
CA PHE A 359 31.64 0.99 -13.71
C PHE A 359 32.55 -0.05 -13.06
N ALA A 360 33.79 0.33 -12.71
CA ALA A 360 34.77 -0.57 -12.11
C ALA A 360 34.38 -1.07 -10.70
N GLN A 361 33.41 -0.43 -10.05
CA GLN A 361 32.91 -0.79 -8.73
C GLN A 361 31.78 -1.83 -8.77
N TYR A 362 31.45 -2.36 -9.96
CA TYR A 362 30.37 -3.33 -10.12
C TYR A 362 30.87 -4.61 -10.78
N ARG A 363 30.28 -5.73 -10.36
CA ARG A 363 30.40 -7.02 -11.03
C ARG A 363 29.13 -7.31 -11.82
N ILE A 364 29.28 -7.53 -13.12
CA ILE A 364 28.18 -7.84 -14.04
C ILE A 364 28.21 -9.33 -14.40
N SER A 365 27.08 -10.02 -14.21
CA SER A 365 26.94 -11.44 -14.53
C SER A 365 25.68 -11.69 -15.37
N ARG A 366 25.83 -12.28 -16.55
CA ARG A 366 24.69 -12.69 -17.40
C ARG A 366 24.28 -14.13 -17.05
N LYS A 367 23.00 -14.35 -16.75
CA LYS A 367 22.42 -15.68 -16.49
C LYS A 367 21.88 -16.29 -17.80
N GLN A 368 21.67 -17.62 -17.81
CA GLN A 368 21.28 -18.38 -19.00
C GLN A 368 19.91 -17.98 -19.60
N GLU A 369 19.06 -17.28 -18.85
CA GLU A 369 17.71 -16.87 -19.26
C GLU A 369 17.62 -15.40 -19.71
N GLY A 370 18.75 -14.75 -20.01
CA GLY A 370 18.77 -13.34 -20.42
C GLY A 370 18.73 -12.33 -19.27
N ASN A 371 18.53 -12.79 -18.03
CA ASN A 371 18.65 -11.95 -16.84
C ASN A 371 20.09 -11.51 -16.62
N VAL A 372 20.28 -10.24 -16.23
CA VAL A 372 21.59 -9.67 -15.89
C VAL A 372 21.62 -9.33 -14.41
N VAL A 373 22.64 -9.80 -13.69
CA VAL A 373 22.86 -9.47 -12.28
C VAL A 373 23.99 -8.48 -12.16
N ILE A 374 23.73 -7.35 -11.50
CA ILE A 374 24.70 -6.30 -11.20
C ILE A 374 24.91 -6.28 -9.70
N SER A 375 26.09 -6.70 -9.24
CA SER A 375 26.48 -6.61 -7.82
C SER A 375 27.36 -5.39 -7.61
N ASP A 376 26.94 -4.48 -6.74
CA ASP A 376 27.82 -3.43 -6.22
C ASP A 376 28.93 -4.06 -5.35
N LEU A 377 30.16 -3.56 -5.48
CA LEU A 377 31.31 -3.96 -4.66
C LEU A 377 31.56 -2.98 -3.51
N VAL A 378 30.79 -1.90 -3.42
CA VAL A 378 30.79 -0.94 -2.32
C VAL A 378 29.60 -1.23 -1.40
N ASP A 379 29.88 -1.44 -0.12
CA ASP A 379 28.85 -1.74 0.88
C ASP A 379 27.84 -0.60 1.02
N ASN A 380 26.57 -0.97 1.27
CA ASN A 380 25.46 -0.05 1.59
C ASN A 380 25.23 1.06 0.55
N ARG A 381 25.35 0.75 -0.75
CA ARG A 381 25.17 1.74 -1.82
C ARG A 381 24.12 1.37 -2.86
N ASP A 382 24.36 0.39 -3.72
CA ASP A 382 23.41 -0.03 -4.78
C ASP A 382 22.94 -1.49 -4.66
N GLY A 383 23.42 -2.24 -3.66
CA GLY A 383 23.02 -3.65 -3.44
C GLY A 383 23.31 -4.58 -4.62
N VAL A 384 22.53 -5.67 -4.73
CA VAL A 384 22.56 -6.63 -5.83
C VAL A 384 21.27 -6.58 -6.64
N ASN A 385 21.39 -6.21 -7.91
CA ASN A 385 20.26 -5.94 -8.79
C ASN A 385 20.12 -7.03 -9.84
N THR A 386 18.96 -7.68 -9.92
CA THR A 386 18.60 -8.63 -10.97
C THR A 386 17.70 -7.95 -11.98
N LEU A 387 18.17 -7.88 -13.22
CA LEU A 387 17.55 -7.11 -14.30
C LEU A 387 17.00 -8.05 -15.38
N ASN A 388 15.81 -7.75 -15.87
CA ASN A 388 15.16 -8.44 -16.97
C ASN A 388 14.56 -7.42 -17.95
N LYS A 389 14.73 -7.65 -19.26
CA LYS A 389 14.26 -6.75 -20.34
C LYS A 389 14.74 -5.30 -20.15
N ILE A 390 16.06 -5.12 -19.99
CA ILE A 390 16.68 -3.80 -19.85
C ILE A 390 17.70 -3.61 -20.96
N GLU A 391 17.67 -2.46 -21.62
CA GLU A 391 18.52 -2.15 -22.75
C GLU A 391 19.86 -1.54 -22.34
N GLN A 392 19.89 -0.75 -21.25
CA GLN A 392 21.09 -0.01 -20.85
C GLN A 392 21.32 0.06 -19.34
N LEU A 393 22.60 0.00 -18.97
CA LEU A 393 23.11 0.32 -17.64
C LEU A 393 23.82 1.67 -17.69
N VAL A 394 23.53 2.53 -16.71
CA VAL A 394 24.15 3.85 -16.58
C VAL A 394 24.92 3.89 -15.26
N PHE A 395 26.24 4.00 -15.37
CA PHE A 395 27.17 4.23 -14.26
C PHE A 395 27.64 5.70 -14.29
N ALA A 396 28.26 6.17 -13.22
CA ALA A 396 28.72 7.55 -13.08
C ALA A 396 29.69 8.00 -14.19
N ASP A 397 30.51 7.06 -14.70
CA ASP A 397 31.56 7.31 -15.69
C ASP A 397 31.30 6.63 -17.05
N LYS A 398 30.25 5.80 -17.16
CA LYS A 398 30.07 4.93 -18.32
C LYS A 398 28.62 4.50 -18.55
N ILE A 399 28.23 4.41 -19.81
CA ILE A 399 26.99 3.76 -20.25
C ILE A 399 27.34 2.44 -20.93
N LEU A 400 26.63 1.36 -20.58
CA LEU A 400 26.78 0.03 -21.18
C LEU A 400 25.44 -0.45 -21.74
N SER A 401 25.39 -0.75 -23.04
CA SER A 401 24.23 -1.45 -23.64
C SER A 401 24.29 -2.96 -23.37
N LEU A 402 23.15 -3.57 -23.09
CA LEU A 402 23.02 -4.99 -22.78
C LEU A 402 22.78 -5.89 -23.99
#